data_AF-A0A955GC74-F1
#
_entry.id   AF-A0A955GC74-F1
#
_cell.length_a   1.000
_cell.length_b   1.000
_cell.length_c   1.000
_cell.angle_alpha   90.00
_cell.angle_beta   90.00
_cell.angle_gamma   90.00
#
_symmetry.space_group_name_H-M   'P 1'
#
loop_
_entity.id
_entity.type
_entity.pdbx_description
1 polymer ?
#
loop_
_entity_poly.entity_id
_entity_poly.type
_entity_poly.pdbx_seq_one_letter_code
_entity_poly.pdbx_strand_id
1 'polypeptide(L)' 'MKKDSPSGVLVPGGLLLGMGIGFLTDNLIAGLFIGLGSGLILMTVIELLLQSKRKQ' A
#
# COMPACT_ATOMS: atom_id res chain seq x y z
N MET A 1 8.25 23.53 -7.08
CA MET A 1 8.48 22.08 -6.94
C MET A 1 7.21 21.44 -6.38
N LYS A 2 6.54 20.61 -7.18
CA LYS A 2 5.26 19.97 -6.86
C LYS A 2 5.49 19.03 -5.67
N LYS A 3 4.74 19.16 -4.58
CA LYS A 3 4.77 18.21 -3.46
C LYS A 3 4.03 16.96 -3.93
N ASP A 4 4.71 16.14 -4.73
CA ASP A 4 4.23 14.82 -5.12
C ASP A 4 4.11 13.99 -3.85
N SER A 5 2.91 13.93 -3.30
CA SER A 5 2.63 13.19 -2.08
C SER A 5 2.72 11.71 -2.44
N PRO A 6 3.72 10.96 -1.94
CA PRO A 6 3.92 9.56 -2.34
C PRO A 6 2.78 8.63 -1.87
N SER A 7 1.83 9.15 -1.09
CA SER A 7 0.67 8.44 -0.56
C SER A 7 -0.16 7.74 -1.65
N GLY A 8 -0.28 8.32 -2.86
CA GLY A 8 -1.10 7.76 -3.93
C GLY A 8 -0.51 6.51 -4.62
N VAL A 9 0.77 6.19 -4.39
CA VAL A 9 1.47 5.08 -5.08
C VAL A 9 1.49 3.80 -4.24
N LEU A 10 1.10 3.89 -2.97
CA LEU A 10 1.25 2.81 -1.99
C LEU A 10 0.28 1.65 -2.24
N VAL A 11 -0.95 1.96 -2.68
CA VAL A 11 -1.96 0.96 -3.07
C VAL A 11 -1.58 0.25 -4.38
N PRO A 12 -1.28 0.95 -5.50
CA PRO A 12 -0.84 0.26 -6.71
C PRO A 12 0.50 -0.48 -6.53
N GLY A 13 1.40 0.03 -5.68
CA GLY A 13 2.64 -0.69 -5.32
C GLY A 13 2.39 -1.97 -4.52
N GLY A 14 1.52 -1.91 -3.50
CA GLY A 14 1.11 -3.09 -2.72
C GLY A 14 0.39 -4.14 -3.57
N LEU A 15 -0.46 -3.71 -4.51
CA LEU A 15 -1.11 -4.58 -5.49
C LEU A 15 -0.09 -5.34 -6.35
N LEU A 16 0.89 -4.62 -6.93
CA LEU A 16 1.90 -5.24 -7.79
C LEU A 16 2.79 -6.22 -7.01
N LEU A 17 3.16 -5.87 -5.77
CA LEU A 17 3.89 -6.77 -4.89
C LEU A 17 3.09 -8.02 -4.53
N GLY A 18 1.82 -7.86 -4.16
CA GLY A 18 0.95 -8.98 -3.85
C GLY A 18 0.71 -9.89 -5.04
N MET A 19 0.55 -9.31 -6.24
CA MET A 19 0.44 -10.07 -7.48
C MET A 19 1.72 -10.86 -7.78
N GLY A 20 2.90 -10.25 -7.60
CA GLY A 20 4.19 -10.92 -7.77
C GLY A 20 4.37 -12.09 -6.79
N ILE A 21 4.01 -11.90 -5.53
CA ILE A 21 4.03 -12.97 -4.51
C ILE A 21 3.02 -14.07 -4.84
N GLY A 22 1.79 -13.70 -5.24
CA GLY A 22 0.75 -14.64 -5.64
C GLY A 22 1.12 -15.47 -6.87
N PHE A 23 1.90 -14.90 -7.79
CA PHE A 23 2.46 -15.61 -8.94
C PHE A 23 3.52 -16.64 -8.53
N LEU A 24 4.30 -16.36 -7.48
CA LEU A 24 5.32 -17.29 -6.94
C LEU A 24 4.72 -18.44 -6.13
N THR A 25 3.54 -18.25 -5.53
CA THR A 25 2.89 -19.25 -4.68
C THR A 25 1.76 -20.02 -5.38
N ASP A 26 1.64 -19.89 -6.72
CA ASP A 26 0.52 -20.43 -7.53
C ASP A 26 -0.88 -20.05 -7.00
N ASN A 27 -0.96 -18.96 -6.23
CA ASN A 27 -2.19 -18.49 -5.61
C ASN A 27 -2.32 -16.98 -5.77
N LEU A 28 -2.63 -16.60 -7.00
CA LEU A 28 -2.79 -15.20 -7.40
C LEU A 28 -3.84 -14.47 -6.57
N ILE A 29 -4.94 -15.14 -6.25
CA ILE A 29 -6.04 -14.54 -5.48
C ILE A 29 -5.54 -14.19 -4.07
N ALA A 30 -4.88 -15.12 -3.38
CA ALA A 30 -4.32 -14.85 -2.06
C ALA A 30 -3.27 -13.73 -2.09
N GLY A 31 -2.36 -13.75 -3.07
CA GLY A 31 -1.37 -12.69 -3.24
C GLY A 31 -1.98 -11.31 -3.48
N LEU A 32 -2.99 -11.21 -4.35
CA LEU A 32 -3.72 -9.97 -4.63
C LEU A 32 -4.43 -9.43 -3.38
N PHE A 33 -5.13 -10.29 -2.64
CA PHE A 33 -5.81 -9.88 -1.39
C PHE A 33 -4.82 -9.42 -0.33
N ILE A 34 -3.67 -10.09 -0.20
CA ILE A 34 -2.63 -9.69 0.74
C ILE A 34 -1.97 -8.37 0.31
N GLY A 35 -1.67 -8.20 -0.98
CA GLY A 35 -1.07 -6.97 -1.51
C GLY A 35 -1.98 -5.75 -1.39
N LEU A 36 -3.26 -5.89 -1.77
CA LEU A 36 -4.25 -4.82 -1.62
C LEU A 36 -4.57 -4.53 -0.16
N GLY A 37 -4.79 -5.58 0.64
CA GLY A 37 -5.08 -5.43 2.06
C GLY A 37 -3.94 -4.73 2.81
N SER A 38 -2.70 -5.18 2.60
CA SER A 38 -1.52 -4.56 3.23
C SER A 38 -1.28 -3.14 2.72
N GLY A 39 -1.43 -2.88 1.41
CA GLY A 39 -1.26 -1.54 0.82
C GLY A 39 -2.26 -0.52 1.35
N LEU A 40 -3.53 -0.90 1.51
CA LEU A 40 -4.57 -0.04 2.09
C LEU A 40 -4.30 0.25 3.57
N ILE A 41 -3.99 -0.79 4.36
CA ILE A 41 -3.68 -0.64 5.79
C ILE A 41 -2.46 0.26 5.99
N LEU A 42 -1.38 0.04 5.26
CA LEU A 42 -0.18 0.88 5.36
C LEU A 42 -0.48 2.33 4.98
N MET A 43 -1.24 2.58 3.92
CA MET A 43 -1.58 3.93 3.51
C MET A 43 -2.37 4.65 4.61
N THR A 44 -3.38 4.01 5.18
CA THR A 44 -4.16 4.57 6.29
C THR A 44 -3.30 4.81 7.53
N VAL A 45 -2.42 3.87 7.89
CA VAL A 45 -1.52 4.02 9.06
C VAL A 45 -0.54 5.18 8.83
N ILE A 46 0.06 5.28 7.64
CA ILE A 46 0.99 6.36 7.30
C ILE A 46 0.27 7.71 7.31
N GLU A 47 -0.92 7.80 6.70
CA GLU A 47 -1.71 9.04 6.72
C GLU A 47 -2.12 9.43 8.14
N LEU A 48 -2.50 8.47 8.98
CA LEU A 48 -2.84 8.71 10.38
C LEU A 48 -1.61 9.22 11.17
N LEU A 49 -0.44 8.62 10.97
CA LEU A 49 0.82 9.07 11.58
C LEU A 49 1.22 10.47 11.10
N LEU A 50 1.08 10.76 9.80
CA LEU A 50 1.36 12.08 9.23
C LEU A 50 0.36 13.14 9.69
N GLN A 51 -0.92 12.79 9.86
CA GLN A 51 -1.92 13.69 10.43
C GLN A 51 -1.64 14.00 11.90
N SER A 52 -1.21 13.01 12.69
CA SER A 52 -0.78 13.22 14.08
C SER A 52 0.40 14.19 14.17
N LYS A 53 1.32 14.14 13.19
CA LYS A 53 2.46 15.07 13.07
C LYS A 53 2.08 16.49 12.62
N ARG A 54 0.96 16.67 11.89
CA ARG A 54 0.48 18.00 11.47
C ARG A 54 -0.29 18.75 12.54
N LYS A 55 -0.73 18.07 13.60
CA LYS A 55 -1.53 18.65 14.71
C LYS A 55 -0.68 19.06 15.92
N GLN A 56 0.64 18.81 15.89
CA GLN A 56 1.65 19.43 16.75
C GLN A 56 2.39 20.52 15.96
#